data_AF-A0A4V2NJQ4-F1
#
_entry.id   AF-A0A4V2NJQ4-F1
#
_cell.length_a   1.000
_cell.length_b   1.000
_cell.length_c   1.000
_cell.angle_alpha   90.00
_cell.angle_beta   90.00
_cell.angle_gamma   90.00
#
_symmetry.space_group_name_H-M   'P 1'
#
loop_
_entity.id
_entity.type
_entity.pdbx_description
1 polymer ?
#
loop_
_entity_poly.entity_id
_entity_poly.type
_entity_poly.pdbx_seq_one_letter_code
_entity_poly.pdbx_strand_id
1 'polypeptide(L)'
;MAGWIRAGRVMSRKAAHRQFTRVQMEEWLRGRGVRLRGGDLDESPMAYRRLPDVLTRHAASIRVLHQFRPIGVVMAGPDIVDPFKD
;
A
#
# COMPACT_ATOMS: atom_id res chain seq x y z
N MET A 1 17.21 -6.80 17.76
CA MET A 1 17.14 -6.48 16.31
C MET A 1 15.91 -5.61 16.08
N ALA A 2 16.07 -4.36 15.64
CA ALA A 2 14.93 -3.49 15.33
C ALA A 2 14.43 -3.80 13.92
N GLY A 3 13.32 -4.53 13.81
CA GLY A 3 12.65 -4.81 12.54
C GLY A 3 11.67 -3.69 12.17
N TRP A 4 11.53 -3.43 10.87
CA TRP A 4 10.53 -2.48 10.36
C TRP A 4 9.13 -3.11 10.44
N ILE A 5 8.21 -2.47 11.17
CA ILE A 5 6.79 -2.87 11.18
C ILE A 5 6.12 -2.33 9.91
N ARG A 6 5.47 -3.20 9.14
CA ARG A 6 4.79 -2.86 7.88
C ARG A 6 3.37 -3.43 7.89
N ALA A 7 2.46 -2.84 7.11
CA ALA A 7 1.07 -3.30 7.01
C ALA A 7 0.96 -4.80 6.63
N GLY A 8 1.83 -5.28 5.74
CA GLY A 8 1.77 -6.64 5.22
C GLY A 8 0.58 -6.88 4.29
N ARG A 9 0.75 -7.81 3.35
CA ARG A 9 -0.29 -8.15 2.38
C ARG A 9 -1.36 -9.05 3.00
N VAL A 10 -2.58 -8.94 2.50
CA VAL A 10 -3.68 -9.88 2.80
C VAL A 10 -3.88 -10.90 1.67
N MET A 11 -3.24 -10.69 0.52
CA MET A 11 -3.33 -11.56 -0.65
C MET A 11 -2.05 -11.51 -1.50
N SER A 12 -1.89 -12.51 -2.38
CA SER A 12 -0.78 -12.56 -3.33
C SER A 12 -0.89 -11.46 -4.39
N ARG A 13 0.21 -11.16 -5.08
CA ARG A 13 0.23 -10.21 -6.21
C ARG A 13 -0.73 -10.64 -7.33
N LYS A 14 -0.63 -11.92 -7.71
CA LYS A 14 -1.51 -12.54 -8.72
C LYS A 14 -3.00 -12.50 -8.32
N ALA A 15 -3.32 -12.66 -7.04
CA ALA A 15 -4.70 -12.54 -6.57
C ALA A 15 -5.21 -11.09 -6.69
N ALA A 16 -4.37 -10.11 -6.34
CA ALA A 16 -4.73 -8.70 -6.47
C ALA A 16 -5.03 -8.29 -7.92
N HIS A 17 -4.22 -8.73 -8.90
CA HIS A 17 -4.50 -8.53 -10.33
C HIS A 17 -5.81 -9.17 -10.80
N ARG A 18 -6.22 -10.30 -10.20
CA ARG A 18 -7.47 -10.99 -10.55
C ARG A 18 -8.69 -10.38 -9.90
N GLN A 19 -8.55 -9.81 -8.70
CA GLN A 19 -9.68 -9.38 -7.87
C GLN A 19 -9.99 -7.90 -8.00
N PHE A 20 -9.00 -7.07 -8.33
CA PHE A 20 -9.17 -5.62 -8.39
C PHE A 20 -9.06 -5.11 -9.82
N THR A 21 -9.77 -4.02 -10.10
CA THR A 21 -9.61 -3.26 -11.32
C THR A 21 -8.92 -1.92 -11.06
N ARG A 22 -8.33 -1.34 -12.12
CA ARG A 22 -7.70 -0.02 -12.06
C ARG A 22 -8.68 1.06 -11.60
N VAL A 23 -9.91 1.00 -12.12
CA VAL A 23 -10.99 1.91 -11.74
C VAL A 23 -11.27 1.80 -10.25
N GLN A 24 -11.51 0.60 -9.71
CA GLN A 24 -11.77 0.41 -8.28
C GLN A 24 -10.65 0.98 -7.39
N MET A 25 -9.39 0.78 -7.78
CA MET A 25 -8.24 1.34 -7.07
C MET A 25 -8.25 2.88 -7.08
N GLU A 26 -8.49 3.48 -8.25
CA GLU A 26 -8.57 4.94 -8.39
C GLU A 26 -9.73 5.54 -7.63
N GLU A 27 -10.90 4.91 -7.64
CA GLU A 27 -12.05 5.35 -6.87
C GLU A 27 -11.78 5.31 -5.36
N TRP A 28 -11.15 4.23 -4.89
CA TRP A 28 -10.76 4.08 -3.49
C TRP A 28 -9.80 5.19 -3.04
N LEU A 29 -8.84 5.56 -3.90
CA LEU A 29 -7.85 6.62 -3.66
C LEU A 29 -8.48 8.01 -3.73
N ARG A 30 -9.33 8.24 -4.75
CA ARG A 30 -10.07 9.50 -4.94
C ARG A 30 -10.99 9.78 -3.75
N GLY A 31 -11.68 8.77 -3.23
CA GLY A 31 -12.50 8.88 -2.02
C GLY A 31 -11.70 9.26 -0.76
N ARG A 32 -10.36 9.19 -0.81
CA ARG A 32 -9.44 9.60 0.27
C ARG A 32 -8.63 10.85 -0.07
N GLY A 33 -8.90 11.50 -1.20
CA GLY A 33 -8.16 12.68 -1.65
C GLY A 33 -6.71 12.39 -2.04
N VAL A 34 -6.37 11.15 -2.40
CA VAL A 34 -5.01 10.74 -2.78
C VAL A 34 -4.90 10.70 -4.30
N ARG A 35 -3.89 11.40 -4.86
CA ARG A 35 -3.55 11.32 -6.29
C ARG A 35 -2.48 10.27 -6.53
N LEU A 36 -2.72 9.33 -7.45
CA LEU A 36 -1.74 8.32 -7.84
C LEU A 36 -1.20 8.60 -9.24
N ARG A 37 0.13 8.50 -9.41
CA ARG A 37 0.82 8.45 -10.71
C ARG A 37 1.64 7.16 -10.76
N GLY A 38 1.43 6.37 -11.82
CA GLY A 38 1.98 5.01 -11.94
C GLY A 38 1.26 4.00 -11.04
N GLY A 39 2.02 3.01 -10.56
CA GLY A 39 1.57 1.92 -9.70
C GLY A 39 0.74 0.87 -10.43
N ASP A 40 0.90 -0.39 -10.01
CA ASP A 40 0.14 -1.51 -10.54
C ASP A 40 -0.84 -2.08 -9.50
N LEU A 41 -1.78 -2.92 -9.93
CA LEU A 41 -2.85 -3.47 -9.10
C LEU A 41 -2.34 -4.38 -7.99
N ASP A 42 -1.17 -4.98 -8.15
CA ASP A 42 -0.55 -5.75 -7.07
C ASP A 42 -0.12 -4.85 -5.91
N GLU A 43 0.11 -3.55 -6.12
CA GLU A 43 0.40 -2.58 -5.08
C GLU A 43 -0.85 -1.83 -4.59
N SER A 44 -2.03 -2.22 -5.08
CA SER A 44 -3.31 -1.63 -4.67
C SER A 44 -3.40 -1.57 -3.14
N PRO A 45 -3.81 -0.42 -2.55
CA PRO A 45 -3.98 -0.32 -1.11
C PRO A 45 -4.99 -1.33 -0.58
N MET A 46 -5.90 -1.87 -1.40
CA MET A 46 -6.86 -2.91 -1.01
C MET A 46 -6.21 -4.29 -0.78
N ALA A 47 -4.97 -4.50 -1.26
CA ALA A 47 -4.22 -5.75 -1.08
C ALA A 47 -3.46 -5.84 0.27
N TYR A 48 -3.55 -4.83 1.13
CA TYR A 48 -2.80 -4.72 2.38
C TYR A 48 -3.69 -4.68 3.63
N ARG A 49 -3.16 -5.06 4.80
CA ARG A 49 -3.84 -4.79 6.08
C ARG A 49 -3.86 -3.29 6.35
N ARG A 50 -4.75 -2.83 7.22
CA ARG A 50 -4.71 -1.44 7.66
C ARG A 50 -3.55 -1.29 8.64
N LEU A 51 -2.65 -0.33 8.37
CA LEU A 51 -1.50 -0.09 9.22
C LEU A 51 -1.89 0.21 10.68
N PRO A 52 -2.95 0.99 10.99
CA PRO A 52 -3.39 1.18 12.37
C PRO A 52 -3.66 -0.14 13.12
N ASP A 53 -4.32 -1.11 12.49
CA ASP A 53 -4.61 -2.41 13.12
C ASP A 53 -3.33 -3.18 13.42
N VAL A 54 -2.34 -3.09 12.52
CA VAL A 54 -1.02 -3.69 12.74
C VAL A 54 -0.29 -3.00 13.89
N LEU A 55 -0.23 -1.67 13.89
CA LEU A 55 0.47 -0.91 14.93
C LEU A 55 -0.15 -1.12 16.32
N THR A 56 -1.47 -1.27 16.43
CA THR A 56 -2.15 -1.59 17.68
C THR A 56 -1.64 -2.89 18.31
N ARG A 57 -1.30 -3.91 17.50
CA ARG A 57 -0.71 -5.17 17.99
C ARG A 57 0.71 -4.99 18.54
N HIS A 58 1.38 -3.89 18.20
CA HIS A 58 2.73 -3.56 18.66
C HIS A 58 2.75 -2.45 19.73
N ALA A 59 1.59 -2.00 20.23
CA ALA A 59 1.51 -0.84 21.13
C ALA A 59 2.38 -0.95 22.40
N ALA A 60 2.72 -2.17 22.85
CA ALA A 60 3.61 -2.39 24.00
C ALA A 60 5.10 -2.16 23.69
N SER A 61 5.51 -2.15 22.42
CA SER A 61 6.91 -2.05 22.00
C SER A 61 7.23 -0.82 21.17
N ILE A 62 6.22 -0.03 20.75
CA ILE A 62 6.42 1.19 19.97
C ILE A 62 5.61 2.35 20.53
N ARG A 63 6.09 3.57 20.25
CA ARG A 63 5.33 4.81 20.45
C ARG A 63 5.18 5.53 19.12
N VAL A 64 3.94 5.74 18.67
CA VAL A 64 3.65 6.52 17.47
C VAL A 64 3.83 8.00 17.80
N LEU A 65 4.74 8.68 17.10
CA LEU A 65 5.00 10.11 17.30
C LEU A 65 4.07 10.97 16.42
N HIS A 66 3.96 10.61 15.14
CA HIS A 66 3.18 11.34 14.15
C HIS A 66 2.50 10.39 13.18
N GLN A 67 1.35 10.81 12.66
CA GLN A 67 0.65 10.12 11.58
C GLN A 67 0.56 11.06 10.38
N PHE A 68 1.10 10.61 9.25
CA PHE A 68 1.00 11.32 7.99
C PHE A 68 -0.10 10.72 7.13
N ARG A 69 -0.88 11.58 6.46
CA ARG A 69 -1.86 11.18 5.45
C ARG A 69 -1.31 11.54 4.08
N PRO A 70 -1.20 10.58 3.15
CA PRO A 70 -0.71 10.89 1.81
C PRO A 70 -1.72 11.79 1.08
N ILE A 71 -1.21 12.75 0.33
CA ILE A 71 -1.99 13.54 -0.65
C ILE A 71 -1.68 13.11 -2.09
N GLY A 72 -0.52 12.47 -2.29
CA GLY A 72 -0.09 11.96 -3.58
C GLY A 72 0.90 10.81 -3.41
N VAL A 73 0.91 9.90 -4.39
CA VAL A 73 1.86 8.79 -4.50
C VAL A 73 2.34 8.73 -5.94
N VAL A 74 3.66 8.64 -6.13
CA VAL A 74 4.29 8.49 -7.44
C VAL A 74 5.11 7.20 -7.40
N MET A 75 4.80 6.28 -8.31
CA MET A 75 5.49 5.01 -8.47
C MET A 75 5.79 4.80 -9.94
N ALA A 76 6.66 3.83 -10.22
CA ALA A 76 6.89 3.36 -11.57
C ALA A 76 5.56 2.90 -12.20
N GLY A 77 5.39 3.15 -13.51
CA GLY A 77 4.26 2.61 -14.27
C GLY A 77 4.36 1.09 -14.43
N PRO A 78 3.26 0.41 -14.80
CA PRO A 78 3.27 -1.03 -15.06
C PRO A 78 4.16 -1.43 -16.25
N ASP A 79 4.48 -0.46 -17.12
CA ASP A 79 5.35 -0.56 -18.28
C ASP A 79 6.84 -0.33 -17.96
N ILE A 80 7.16 0.06 -16.73
CA ILE A 80 8.53 0.34 -16.30
C ILE A 80 9.12 -0.89 -15.62
N VAL A 81 10.14 -1.47 -16.26
CA VAL A 81 10.95 -2.54 -15.67
C VAL A 81 11.90 -1.92 -14.65
N ASP A 82 11.74 -2.29 -13.39
CA ASP A 82 12.69 -1.95 -12.34
C ASP A 82 13.87 -2.94 -12.40
N PRO A 83 15.10 -2.49 -12.75
CA PRO A 83 16.26 -3.38 -12.93
C PRO A 83 16.77 -3.99 -11.61
N PHE A 84 16.24 -3.56 -10.47
CA PHE A 84 16.57 -4.09 -9.14
C PHE A 84 15.44 -4.93 -8.53
N LYS A 85 14.33 -5.12 -9.25
CA LYS A 85 13.26 -6.06 -8.88
C LYS A 85 13.67 -7.44 -9.41
N ASP A 86 13.86 -8.39 -8.50
CA ASP A 86 14.08 -9.81 -8.84
C ASP A 86 12.93 -10.38 -9.70
#